data_AF-A0A1J4KPP2-F1
#
_entry.id   AF-A0A1J4KPP2-F1
#
_cell.length_a   1.000
_cell.length_b   1.000
_cell.length_c   1.000
_cell.angle_alpha   90.00
_cell.angle_beta   90.00
_cell.angle_gamma   90.00
#
_symmetry.space_group_name_H-M   'P 1'
#
loop_
_entity.id
_entity.type
_entity.pdbx_description
1 polymer ?
#
loop_
_entity_poly.entity_id
_entity_poly.type
_entity_poly.pdbx_seq_one_letter_code
_entity_poly.pdbx_strand_id
1 'polypeptide(L)'
;MLTKKIEMFHDFGFTAHYPIDSKIASKTVKNFALNYNNMKLHCNLTLVKLASTKISKYLENEPNATEFMISAADINKEGVEYFSKYAYGSTFKINLRFLQIFKAIGLFFECPFILEKCYIFEEAISTMQNVVKNASQNENFIQLIAKYLHLFIESGLLVSVDISLIMKILKSTKTISLISEKALVNFIVHYCEENKQFNNSPEQNTLISLVRAENLNEKESAEILQSLRSRKEILTILMKRKLTYEVENDIDENSLPKRNYIIPTSTKCEESLNETQMKLFLEDFYKISGKENS
;
A
#
# COMPACT_ATOMS: atom_id res chain seq x y z
N MET A 1 12.58 -24.72 4.11
CA MET A 1 12.22 -23.91 2.93
C MET A 1 11.43 -22.69 3.42
N LEU A 2 12.16 -21.59 3.68
CA LEU A 2 11.62 -20.27 4.02
C LEU A 2 11.41 -19.49 2.72
N THR A 3 10.24 -19.61 2.11
CA THR A 3 9.84 -18.77 0.96
C THR A 3 8.33 -18.51 0.96
N LYS A 4 7.77 -18.24 2.15
CA LYS A 4 6.68 -17.26 2.24
C LYS A 4 7.34 -15.93 2.60
N LYS A 5 7.91 -15.26 1.58
CA LYS A 5 8.20 -13.83 1.68
C LYS A 5 6.92 -13.18 2.18
N ILE A 6 7.04 -12.43 3.26
CA ILE A 6 5.95 -11.70 3.89
C ILE A 6 5.23 -10.90 2.79
N GLU A 7 4.02 -11.33 2.42
CA GLU A 7 3.18 -10.72 1.36
C GLU A 7 2.65 -9.32 1.73
N MET A 8 3.06 -8.78 2.89
CA MET A 8 2.52 -7.55 3.47
C MET A 8 2.71 -6.29 2.61
N PHE A 9 3.62 -6.31 1.61
CA PHE A 9 3.96 -5.13 0.82
C PHE A 9 3.32 -5.09 -0.57
N HIS A 10 2.72 -6.18 -1.04
CA HIS A 10 2.14 -6.22 -2.39
C HIS A 10 0.80 -5.49 -2.48
N ASP A 11 0.17 -5.27 -1.33
CA ASP A 11 -1.14 -4.66 -1.18
C ASP A 11 -1.13 -3.17 -0.76
N PHE A 12 -0.01 -2.47 -0.88
CA PHE A 12 0.04 -1.02 -0.68
C PHE A 12 -0.15 -0.28 -2.00
N GLY A 13 -1.22 0.51 -2.17
CA GLY A 13 -1.43 1.24 -3.42
C GLY A 13 -2.83 1.82 -3.66
N PHE A 14 -2.95 2.62 -4.71
CA PHE A 14 -4.22 3.18 -5.20
C PHE A 14 -4.93 2.21 -6.12
N THR A 15 -6.27 2.26 -6.14
CA THR A 15 -7.08 1.50 -7.09
C THR A 15 -7.39 2.34 -8.32
N ALA A 16 -7.16 1.77 -9.50
CA ALA A 16 -7.58 2.33 -10.77
C ALA A 16 -8.51 1.36 -11.47
N HIS A 17 -9.71 1.83 -11.82
CA HIS A 17 -10.66 1.12 -12.66
C HIS A 17 -11.34 2.13 -13.58
N TYR A 18 -11.75 1.68 -14.76
CA TYR A 18 -12.67 2.47 -15.58
C TYR A 18 -14.08 2.31 -14.98
N PRO A 19 -14.88 3.37 -14.85
CA PRO A 19 -16.18 3.33 -14.16
C PRO A 19 -17.26 2.63 -15.00
N ILE A 20 -17.09 1.33 -15.23
CA ILE A 20 -18.01 0.46 -15.94
C ILE A 20 -18.11 -0.90 -15.25
N ASP A 21 -19.30 -1.50 -15.22
CA ASP A 21 -19.50 -2.84 -14.65
C ASP A 21 -18.79 -3.90 -15.52
N SER A 22 -17.80 -4.57 -14.94
CA SER A 22 -16.98 -5.57 -15.63
C SER A 22 -17.76 -6.81 -16.11
N LYS A 23 -18.86 -7.19 -15.43
CA LYS A 23 -19.75 -8.28 -15.86
C LYS A 23 -20.57 -7.91 -17.09
N ILE A 24 -20.88 -6.62 -17.24
CA ILE A 24 -21.56 -6.09 -18.43
C ILE A 24 -20.54 -5.94 -19.55
N ALA A 25 -19.39 -5.30 -19.28
CA ALA A 25 -18.35 -5.05 -20.26
C ALA A 25 -17.84 -6.34 -20.92
N SER A 26 -17.64 -7.41 -20.15
CA SER A 26 -17.13 -8.70 -20.65
C SER A 26 -18.04 -9.41 -21.66
N LYS A 27 -19.33 -9.07 -21.72
CA LYS A 27 -20.30 -9.65 -22.68
C LYS A 27 -20.36 -8.91 -24.02
N THR A 28 -19.61 -7.81 -24.15
CA THR A 28 -19.65 -6.97 -25.36
C THR A 28 -18.95 -7.63 -26.55
N VAL A 29 -19.47 -7.39 -27.75
CA VAL A 29 -18.90 -7.91 -29.00
C VAL A 29 -17.52 -7.31 -29.25
N LYS A 30 -16.54 -8.15 -29.58
CA LYS A 30 -15.17 -7.74 -29.89
C LYS A 30 -15.03 -7.48 -31.40
N ASN A 31 -15.10 -6.22 -31.79
CA ASN A 31 -15.13 -5.77 -33.19
C ASN A 31 -13.92 -4.89 -33.57
N PHE A 32 -12.93 -4.78 -32.70
CA PHE A 32 -11.71 -4.00 -32.91
C PHE A 32 -10.49 -4.77 -32.41
N ALA A 33 -9.29 -4.44 -32.89
CA ALA A 33 -8.04 -5.05 -32.44
C ALA A 33 -7.00 -4.00 -32.01
N LEU A 34 -6.40 -4.20 -30.85
CA LEU A 34 -5.12 -3.55 -30.52
C LEU A 34 -4.01 -4.44 -31.09
N ASN A 35 -3.25 -3.94 -32.06
CA ASN A 35 -2.23 -4.70 -32.78
C ASN A 35 -0.83 -4.30 -32.29
N TYR A 36 -0.21 -5.19 -31.50
CA TYR A 36 1.12 -5.00 -30.93
C TYR A 36 2.11 -5.99 -31.56
N ASN A 37 3.04 -5.54 -32.40
CA ASN A 37 4.04 -6.39 -33.06
C ASN A 37 3.45 -7.71 -33.63
N ASN A 38 2.40 -7.62 -34.45
CA ASN A 38 1.67 -8.75 -35.04
C ASN A 38 0.84 -9.60 -34.06
N MET A 39 0.78 -9.22 -32.78
CA MET A 39 -0.17 -9.79 -31.81
C MET A 39 -1.46 -8.96 -31.81
N LYS A 40 -2.57 -9.59 -32.18
CA LYS A 40 -3.90 -8.96 -32.15
C LYS A 40 -4.62 -9.26 -30.85
N LEU A 41 -4.91 -8.22 -30.07
CA LEU A 41 -5.77 -8.29 -28.90
C LEU A 41 -7.17 -7.77 -29.26
N HIS A 42 -8.11 -8.70 -29.45
CA HIS A 42 -9.49 -8.37 -29.81
C HIS A 42 -10.25 -7.76 -28.64
N CYS A 43 -10.87 -6.61 -28.88
CA CYS A 43 -11.57 -5.79 -27.91
C CYS A 43 -12.85 -5.18 -28.51
N ASN A 44 -13.72 -4.66 -27.65
CA ASN A 44 -14.87 -3.87 -28.05
C ASN A 44 -14.44 -2.43 -28.34
N LEU A 45 -14.73 -1.94 -29.55
CA LEU A 45 -14.36 -0.60 -30.01
C LEU A 45 -14.82 0.51 -29.05
N THR A 46 -16.10 0.45 -28.64
CA THR A 46 -16.70 1.47 -27.79
C THR A 46 -15.98 1.57 -26.45
N LEU A 47 -15.66 0.43 -25.83
CA LEU A 47 -14.97 0.40 -24.54
C LEU A 47 -13.55 0.99 -24.62
N VAL A 48 -12.76 0.57 -25.60
CA VAL A 48 -11.38 1.09 -25.74
C VAL A 48 -11.36 2.56 -26.18
N LYS A 49 -12.34 3.00 -26.97
CA LYS A 49 -12.53 4.41 -27.34
C LYS A 49 -12.84 5.25 -26.10
N LEU A 50 -13.79 4.82 -25.29
CA LEU A 50 -14.18 5.51 -24.05
C LEU A 50 -13.05 5.58 -23.02
N ALA A 51 -12.20 4.55 -22.97
CA ALA A 51 -11.08 4.47 -22.04
C ALA A 51 -9.80 5.21 -22.50
N SER A 52 -9.69 5.60 -23.77
CA SER A 52 -8.48 6.20 -24.34
C SER A 52 -8.78 7.40 -25.23
N THR A 53 -8.26 8.56 -24.86
CA THR A 53 -8.34 9.77 -25.70
C THR A 53 -7.54 9.58 -26.99
N LYS A 54 -6.40 8.87 -26.96
CA LYS A 54 -5.60 8.59 -28.15
C LYS A 54 -6.34 7.74 -29.19
N ILE A 55 -6.99 6.66 -28.76
CA ILE A 55 -7.78 5.81 -29.66
C ILE A 55 -8.99 6.59 -30.19
N SER A 56 -9.64 7.40 -29.35
CA SER A 56 -10.72 8.28 -29.79
C SER A 56 -10.30 9.22 -30.92
N LYS A 57 -9.20 9.97 -30.74
CA LYS A 57 -8.64 10.87 -31.75
C LYS A 57 -8.22 10.13 -33.03
N TYR A 58 -7.63 8.94 -32.90
CA TYR A 58 -7.26 8.12 -34.05
C TYR A 58 -8.48 7.76 -34.90
N LEU A 59 -9.57 7.31 -34.27
CA LEU A 59 -10.80 6.92 -34.96
C LEU A 59 -11.60 8.11 -35.51
N GLU A 60 -11.38 9.32 -34.99
CA GLU A 60 -11.91 10.54 -35.62
C GLU A 60 -11.26 10.80 -36.97
N ASN A 61 -9.96 10.50 -37.11
CA ASN A 61 -9.23 10.62 -38.37
C ASN A 61 -9.42 9.40 -39.30
N GLU A 62 -9.62 8.21 -38.73
CA GLU A 62 -9.79 6.95 -39.46
C GLU A 62 -11.06 6.19 -39.02
N PRO A 63 -12.27 6.65 -39.41
CA PRO A 63 -13.54 6.12 -38.86
C PRO A 63 -13.82 4.65 -39.17
N ASN A 64 -13.23 4.13 -40.25
CA ASN A 64 -13.41 2.75 -40.70
C ASN A 64 -12.28 1.81 -40.24
N ALA A 65 -11.34 2.30 -39.41
CA ALA A 65 -10.27 1.46 -38.90
C ALA A 65 -10.82 0.32 -38.05
N THR A 66 -10.34 -0.90 -38.32
CA THR A 66 -10.68 -2.11 -37.55
C THR A 66 -9.59 -2.51 -36.55
N GLU A 67 -8.44 -1.82 -36.59
CA GLU A 67 -7.33 -2.03 -35.66
C GLU A 67 -6.59 -0.73 -35.33
N PHE A 68 -5.96 -0.69 -34.16
CA PHE A 68 -5.05 0.36 -33.73
C PHE A 68 -3.63 -0.22 -33.62
N MET A 69 -2.69 0.34 -34.37
CA MET A 69 -1.30 -0.12 -34.40
C MET A 69 -0.51 0.44 -33.21
N ILE A 70 0.20 -0.44 -32.51
CA ILE A 70 1.00 -0.12 -31.33
C ILE A 70 2.44 -0.58 -31.55
N SER A 71 3.39 0.35 -31.45
CA SER A 71 4.81 0.06 -31.54
C SER A 71 5.38 -0.44 -30.20
N ALA A 72 6.27 -1.42 -30.26
CA ALA A 72 7.04 -1.86 -29.09
C ALA A 72 8.02 -0.82 -28.53
N ALA A 73 8.31 0.24 -29.29
CA ALA A 73 9.08 1.37 -28.77
C ALA A 73 8.26 2.22 -27.79
N ASP A 74 6.92 2.20 -27.88
CA ASP A 74 6.07 3.13 -27.14
C ASP A 74 5.52 2.54 -25.83
N ILE A 75 5.17 1.25 -25.85
CA ILE A 75 4.65 0.53 -24.69
C ILE A 75 4.95 -0.95 -24.84
N ASN A 76 5.15 -1.67 -23.73
CA ASN A 76 5.39 -3.11 -23.77
C ASN A 76 4.08 -3.91 -23.90
N LYS A 77 4.20 -5.21 -24.22
CA LYS A 77 3.06 -6.14 -24.34
C LYS A 77 2.19 -6.16 -23.08
N GLU A 78 2.80 -6.21 -21.91
CA GLU A 78 2.10 -6.27 -20.62
C GLU A 78 1.21 -5.03 -20.41
N GLY A 79 1.70 -3.84 -20.79
CA GLY A 79 0.93 -2.60 -20.74
C GLY A 79 -0.30 -2.61 -21.65
N VAL A 80 -0.18 -3.17 -22.86
CA VAL A 80 -1.33 -3.33 -23.77
C VAL A 80 -2.38 -4.28 -23.18
N GLU A 81 -1.95 -5.37 -22.56
CA GLU A 81 -2.86 -6.32 -21.91
C GLU A 81 -3.56 -5.70 -20.69
N TYR A 82 -2.84 -4.93 -19.86
CA TYR A 82 -3.44 -4.19 -18.75
C TYR A 82 -4.42 -3.13 -19.20
N PHE A 83 -4.09 -2.34 -20.23
CA PHE A 83 -5.00 -1.35 -20.79
C PHE A 83 -6.30 -1.99 -21.27
N SER A 84 -6.22 -3.10 -22.00
CA SER A 84 -7.41 -3.82 -22.46
C SER A 84 -8.28 -4.26 -21.28
N LYS A 85 -7.71 -4.86 -20.24
CA LYS A 85 -8.46 -5.24 -19.04
C LYS A 85 -9.04 -4.02 -18.31
N TYR A 86 -8.33 -2.89 -18.28
CA TYR A 86 -8.78 -1.62 -17.69
C TYR A 86 -10.01 -1.07 -18.41
N ALA A 87 -10.00 -1.06 -19.75
CA ALA A 87 -11.15 -0.63 -20.55
C ALA A 87 -12.41 -1.48 -20.28
N TYR A 88 -12.25 -2.71 -19.80
CA TYR A 88 -13.32 -3.61 -19.39
C TYR A 88 -13.71 -3.49 -17.91
N GLY A 89 -13.25 -2.45 -17.21
CA GLY A 89 -13.61 -2.20 -15.81
C GLY A 89 -12.90 -3.11 -14.81
N SER A 90 -11.76 -3.70 -15.18
CA SER A 90 -10.94 -4.42 -14.21
C SER A 90 -10.29 -3.43 -13.23
N THR A 91 -10.40 -3.71 -11.93
CA THR A 91 -9.70 -2.94 -10.89
C THR A 91 -8.23 -3.36 -10.83
N PHE A 92 -7.34 -2.38 -10.91
CA PHE A 92 -5.91 -2.55 -10.72
C PHE A 92 -5.42 -1.82 -9.50
N LYS A 93 -4.36 -2.37 -8.92
CA LYS A 93 -3.64 -1.76 -7.82
C LYS A 93 -2.35 -1.12 -8.31
N ILE A 94 -2.30 0.20 -8.25
CA ILE A 94 -1.11 0.99 -8.51
C ILE A 94 -0.26 0.97 -7.24
N ASN A 95 0.83 0.22 -7.30
CA ASN A 95 1.84 0.12 -6.25
C ASN A 95 3.24 0.35 -6.84
N LEU A 96 4.28 0.34 -6.01
CA LEU A 96 5.67 0.58 -6.46
C LEU A 96 6.12 -0.36 -7.60
N ARG A 97 5.62 -1.60 -7.62
CA ARG A 97 5.96 -2.59 -8.64
C ARG A 97 5.36 -2.26 -10.01
N PHE A 98 4.12 -1.78 -10.04
CA PHE A 98 3.39 -1.55 -11.28
C PHE A 98 3.26 -0.07 -11.67
N LEU A 99 3.73 0.87 -10.84
CA LEU A 99 3.62 2.31 -11.07
C LEU A 99 4.11 2.73 -12.46
N GLN A 100 5.31 2.30 -12.86
CA GLN A 100 5.88 2.67 -14.15
C GLN A 100 5.09 2.10 -15.33
N ILE A 101 4.56 0.87 -15.19
CA ILE A 101 3.71 0.25 -16.21
C ILE A 101 2.41 1.05 -16.37
N PHE A 102 1.72 1.38 -15.27
CA PHE A 102 0.49 2.17 -15.34
C PHE A 102 0.71 3.60 -15.80
N LYS A 103 1.82 4.23 -15.43
CA LYS A 103 2.21 5.55 -15.95
C LYS A 103 2.45 5.51 -17.46
N ALA A 104 3.15 4.48 -17.96
CA ALA A 104 3.36 4.29 -19.39
C ALA A 104 2.02 4.05 -20.13
N ILE A 105 1.12 3.24 -19.58
CA ILE A 105 -0.25 3.06 -20.11
C ILE A 105 -0.97 4.41 -20.20
N GLY A 106 -0.99 5.16 -19.09
CA GLY A 106 -1.68 6.44 -19.01
C GLY A 106 -1.14 7.49 -19.97
N LEU A 107 0.18 7.55 -20.14
CA LEU A 107 0.84 8.46 -21.09
C LEU A 107 0.59 8.02 -22.54
N PHE A 108 0.78 6.74 -22.85
CA PHE A 108 0.65 6.26 -24.22
C PHE A 108 -0.78 6.29 -24.71
N PHE A 109 -1.75 5.79 -23.94
CA PHE A 109 -3.16 5.75 -24.33
C PHE A 109 -3.91 7.05 -24.02
N GLU A 110 -3.25 8.03 -23.40
CA GLU A 110 -3.89 9.26 -22.90
C GLU A 110 -5.10 8.91 -22.01
N CYS A 111 -4.85 8.24 -20.87
CA CYS A 111 -5.86 7.86 -19.89
C CYS A 111 -5.73 8.74 -18.63
N PRO A 112 -6.48 9.86 -18.51
CA PRO A 112 -6.33 10.81 -17.40
C PRO A 112 -6.50 10.17 -16.02
N PHE A 113 -7.50 9.30 -15.86
CA PHE A 113 -7.78 8.64 -14.58
C PHE A 113 -6.62 7.75 -14.09
N ILE A 114 -5.94 7.03 -14.98
CA ILE A 114 -4.77 6.22 -14.59
C ILE A 114 -3.62 7.14 -14.19
N LEU A 115 -3.37 8.19 -14.99
CA LEU A 115 -2.29 9.14 -14.72
C LEU A 115 -2.48 9.86 -13.39
N GLU A 116 -3.68 10.33 -13.10
CA GLU A 116 -4.03 10.99 -11.85
C GLU A 116 -3.68 10.09 -10.65
N LYS A 117 -4.14 8.83 -10.66
CA LYS A 117 -3.85 7.87 -9.59
C LYS A 117 -2.35 7.57 -9.47
N CYS A 118 -1.63 7.47 -10.60
CA CYS A 118 -0.17 7.30 -10.60
C CYS A 118 0.54 8.49 -9.95
N TYR A 119 0.17 9.72 -10.29
CA TYR A 119 0.81 10.92 -9.74
C TYR A 119 0.53 11.10 -8.26
N ILE A 120 -0.72 10.90 -7.82
CA ILE A 120 -1.06 10.96 -6.39
C ILE A 120 -0.26 9.91 -5.60
N PHE A 121 -0.14 8.68 -6.12
CA PHE A 121 0.65 7.65 -5.46
C PHE A 121 2.15 8.00 -5.40
N GLU A 122 2.71 8.52 -6.49
CA GLU A 122 4.11 8.96 -6.56
C GLU A 122 4.40 10.09 -5.58
N GLU A 123 3.50 11.08 -5.50
CA GLU A 123 3.55 12.18 -4.53
C GLU A 123 3.49 11.67 -3.09
N ALA A 124 2.56 10.76 -2.79
CA ALA A 124 2.42 10.19 -1.46
C ALA A 124 3.67 9.43 -1.02
N ILE A 125 4.24 8.58 -1.90
CA ILE A 125 5.49 7.88 -1.62
C ILE A 125 6.64 8.85 -1.39
N SER A 126 6.80 9.85 -2.26
CA SER A 126 7.85 10.86 -2.14
C SER A 126 7.73 11.64 -0.83
N THR A 127 6.50 11.99 -0.45
CA THR A 127 6.20 12.67 0.81
C THR A 127 6.51 11.78 2.01
N MET A 128 6.11 10.52 2.00
CA MET A 128 6.43 9.56 3.07
C MET A 128 7.96 9.38 3.22
N GLN A 129 8.70 9.29 2.12
CA GLN A 129 10.16 9.23 2.14
C GLN A 129 10.77 10.49 2.77
N ASN A 130 10.26 11.68 2.42
CA ASN A 130 10.69 12.94 3.00
C ASN A 130 10.39 13.01 4.51
N VAL A 131 9.21 12.55 4.93
CA VAL A 131 8.84 12.47 6.35
C VAL A 131 9.80 11.57 7.12
N VAL A 132 10.08 10.35 6.62
CA VAL A 132 11.02 9.41 7.26
C VAL A 132 12.43 10.00 7.34
N LYS A 133 12.93 10.59 6.24
CA LYS A 133 14.27 11.17 6.18
C LYS A 133 14.52 12.24 7.24
N ASN A 134 13.50 13.06 7.53
CA ASN A 134 13.61 14.21 8.44
C ASN A 134 13.03 13.95 9.83
N ALA A 135 12.46 12.76 10.08
CA ALA A 135 11.77 12.46 11.34
C ALA A 135 12.69 12.54 12.57
N SER A 136 13.97 12.23 12.45
CA SER A 136 14.93 12.34 13.56
C SER A 136 15.12 13.76 14.08
N GLN A 137 14.81 14.77 13.26
CA GLN A 137 14.99 16.19 13.55
C GLN A 137 13.66 16.93 13.76
N ASN A 138 12.52 16.27 13.52
CA ASN A 138 11.20 16.90 13.56
C ASN A 138 10.17 16.00 14.27
N GLU A 139 9.80 16.39 15.49
CA GLU A 139 8.83 15.67 16.31
C GLU A 139 7.44 15.58 15.65
N ASN A 140 7.04 16.58 14.85
CA ASN A 140 5.77 16.53 14.11
C ASN A 140 5.77 15.39 13.08
N PHE A 141 6.92 15.08 12.49
CA PHE A 141 7.06 13.94 11.57
C PHE A 141 7.04 12.61 12.31
N ILE A 142 7.60 12.52 13.51
CA ILE A 142 7.45 11.32 14.37
C ILE A 142 5.97 11.09 14.70
N GLN A 143 5.25 12.14 15.09
CA GLN A 143 3.82 12.07 15.37
C GLN A 143 3.00 11.70 14.12
N LEU A 144 3.37 12.23 12.95
CA LEU A 144 2.72 11.91 11.69
C LEU A 144 2.93 10.44 11.30
N ILE A 145 4.16 9.91 11.45
CA ILE A 145 4.44 8.49 11.23
C ILE A 145 3.64 7.63 12.21
N ALA A 146 3.61 7.98 13.49
CA ALA A 146 2.83 7.26 14.50
C ALA A 146 1.33 7.23 14.15
N LYS A 147 0.77 8.38 13.74
CA LYS A 147 -0.64 8.50 13.33
C LYS A 147 -0.99 7.65 12.12
N TYR A 148 -0.05 7.44 11.19
CA TYR A 148 -0.26 6.67 9.96
C TYR A 148 0.64 5.42 9.87
N LEU A 149 1.00 4.83 11.02
CA LEU A 149 2.07 3.83 11.10
C LEU A 149 1.82 2.63 10.17
N HIS A 150 0.57 2.21 10.01
CA HIS A 150 0.19 1.19 9.03
C HIS A 150 0.69 1.47 7.61
N LEU A 151 0.52 2.68 7.07
CA LEU A 151 0.98 3.04 5.72
C LEU A 151 2.50 2.91 5.61
N PHE A 152 3.22 3.38 6.64
CA PHE A 152 4.67 3.32 6.68
C PHE A 152 5.19 1.89 6.79
N ILE A 153 4.52 1.03 7.55
CA ILE A 153 4.80 -0.41 7.60
C ILE A 153 4.54 -1.04 6.23
N GLU A 154 3.36 -0.85 5.63
CA GLU A 154 2.99 -1.45 4.33
C GLU A 154 3.83 -0.95 3.15
N SER A 155 4.35 0.28 3.22
CA SER A 155 5.28 0.83 2.22
C SER A 155 6.68 0.24 2.30
N GLY A 156 7.04 -0.41 3.42
CA GLY A 156 8.39 -0.92 3.69
C GLY A 156 9.43 0.14 4.02
N LEU A 157 9.08 1.44 4.03
CA LEU A 157 10.05 2.53 4.24
C LEU A 157 10.74 2.48 5.60
N LEU A 158 10.07 1.94 6.63
CA LEU A 158 10.61 1.84 7.99
C LEU A 158 11.67 0.74 8.16
N VAL A 159 11.82 -0.20 7.21
CA VAL A 159 12.78 -1.31 7.32
C VAL A 159 14.24 -0.80 7.34
N SER A 160 14.50 0.30 6.65
CA SER A 160 15.82 0.93 6.54
C SER A 160 16.13 1.96 7.63
N VAL A 161 15.18 2.19 8.55
CA VAL A 161 15.26 3.25 9.55
C VAL A 161 16.02 2.76 10.79
N ASP A 162 16.77 3.65 11.44
CA ASP A 162 17.48 3.34 12.68
C ASP A 162 16.53 2.92 13.81
N ILE A 163 16.96 1.95 14.62
CA ILE A 163 16.14 1.36 15.68
C ILE A 163 15.73 2.38 16.74
N SER A 164 16.56 3.40 17.01
CA SER A 164 16.23 4.47 17.95
C SER A 164 15.02 5.28 17.48
N LEU A 165 14.89 5.51 16.16
CA LEU A 165 13.74 6.20 15.60
C LEU A 165 12.50 5.31 15.61
N ILE A 166 12.62 4.01 15.33
CA ILE A 166 11.50 3.05 15.48
C ILE A 166 10.99 3.05 16.92
N MET A 167 11.89 3.00 17.91
CA MET A 167 11.51 3.09 19.32
C MET A 167 10.81 4.41 19.65
N LYS A 168 11.30 5.55 19.15
CA LYS A 168 10.66 6.86 19.33
C LYS A 168 9.24 6.89 18.75
N ILE A 169 9.06 6.38 17.53
CA ILE A 169 7.74 6.28 16.88
C ILE A 169 6.79 5.44 17.73
N LEU A 170 7.22 4.26 18.17
CA LEU A 170 6.37 3.33 18.94
C LEU A 170 6.05 3.80 20.36
N LYS A 171 6.80 4.77 20.89
CA LYS A 171 6.59 5.40 22.20
C LYS A 171 5.99 6.81 22.13
N SER A 172 5.63 7.30 20.93
CA SER A 172 5.10 8.67 20.76
C SER A 172 3.78 8.86 21.52
N THR A 173 3.67 9.93 22.32
CA THR A 173 2.76 10.07 23.47
C THR A 173 1.27 10.20 23.17
N LYS A 174 0.83 10.31 21.90
CA LYS A 174 -0.57 10.68 21.61
C LYS A 174 -1.43 9.52 21.16
N THR A 175 -1.09 8.88 20.04
CA THR A 175 -1.88 7.79 19.44
C THR A 175 -1.05 7.13 18.36
N ILE A 176 -1.15 5.80 18.26
CA ILE A 176 -0.56 5.05 17.16
C ILE A 176 -1.66 4.34 16.39
N SER A 177 -1.66 4.49 15.06
CA SER A 177 -2.62 3.79 14.19
C SER A 177 -2.02 2.55 13.54
N LEU A 178 -2.64 1.40 13.82
CA LEU A 178 -2.21 0.09 13.33
C LEU A 178 -3.39 -0.67 12.74
N ILE A 179 -3.10 -1.62 11.86
CA ILE A 179 -4.12 -2.56 11.36
C ILE A 179 -4.46 -3.57 12.46
N SER A 180 -3.45 -4.19 13.05
CA SER A 180 -3.57 -5.03 14.23
C SER A 180 -2.24 -5.17 14.97
N GLU A 181 -2.25 -5.72 16.18
CA GLU A 181 -1.00 -6.05 16.89
C GLU A 181 -0.21 -7.14 16.16
N LYS A 182 -0.88 -8.05 15.46
CA LYS A 182 -0.18 -9.03 14.61
C LYS A 182 0.62 -8.34 13.51
N ALA A 183 0.09 -7.28 12.90
CA ALA A 183 0.83 -6.51 11.92
C ALA A 183 2.10 -5.88 12.52
N LEU A 184 2.03 -5.39 13.77
CA LEU A 184 3.18 -4.86 14.48
C LEU A 184 4.22 -5.94 14.81
N VAL A 185 3.79 -7.13 15.27
CA VAL A 185 4.67 -8.28 15.49
C VAL A 185 5.42 -8.64 14.21
N ASN A 186 4.68 -8.79 13.11
CA ASN A 186 5.26 -9.14 11.81
C ASN A 186 6.26 -8.08 11.35
N PHE A 187 5.93 -6.80 11.51
CA PHE A 187 6.84 -5.69 11.20
C PHE A 187 8.13 -5.77 12.01
N ILE A 188 8.06 -5.90 13.34
CA ILE A 188 9.26 -5.94 14.20
C ILE A 188 10.13 -7.15 13.87
N VAL A 189 9.50 -8.31 13.66
CA VAL A 189 10.20 -9.54 13.26
C VAL A 189 10.93 -9.35 11.94
N HIS A 190 10.24 -8.83 10.92
CA HIS A 190 10.82 -8.56 9.61
C HIS A 190 11.95 -7.52 9.68
N TYR A 191 11.73 -6.43 10.42
CA TYR A 191 12.72 -5.39 10.64
C TYR A 191 14.04 -5.97 11.20
N CYS A 192 13.96 -6.85 12.21
CA CYS A 192 15.14 -7.47 12.81
C CYS A 192 15.81 -8.52 11.89
N GLU A 193 15.05 -9.18 11.01
CA GLU A 193 15.60 -10.11 10.02
C GLU A 193 16.43 -9.39 8.96
N GLU A 194 15.93 -8.25 8.46
CA GLU A 194 16.63 -7.40 7.49
C GLU A 194 17.84 -6.70 8.15
N ASN A 195 17.72 -6.32 9.43
CA ASN A 195 18.79 -5.71 10.21
C ASN A 195 19.44 -6.72 11.17
N LYS A 196 20.21 -7.67 10.60
CA LYS A 196 20.79 -8.85 11.30
C LYS A 196 21.45 -8.55 12.65
N GLN A 197 22.03 -7.37 12.84
CA GLN A 197 22.64 -6.92 14.09
C GLN A 197 21.66 -6.86 15.27
N PHE A 198 20.36 -6.75 15.01
CA PHE A 198 19.32 -6.72 16.03
C PHE A 198 18.66 -8.09 16.25
N ASN A 199 18.99 -9.12 15.48
CA ASN A 199 18.39 -10.43 15.65
C ASN A 199 18.88 -11.09 16.94
N ASN A 200 17.95 -11.45 17.84
CA ASN A 200 18.19 -11.91 19.22
C ASN A 200 18.96 -10.88 20.08
N SER A 201 18.74 -9.59 19.85
CA SER A 201 19.35 -8.50 20.62
C SER A 201 18.44 -8.00 21.76
N PRO A 202 19.00 -7.34 22.80
CA PRO A 202 18.21 -6.62 23.80
C PRO A 202 17.24 -5.60 23.19
N GLU A 203 17.62 -4.97 22.08
CA GLU A 203 16.81 -3.99 21.37
C GLU A 203 15.60 -4.64 20.69
N GLN A 204 15.75 -5.84 20.11
CA GLN A 204 14.61 -6.62 19.61
C GLN A 204 13.63 -6.95 20.74
N ASN A 205 14.15 -7.41 21.89
CA ASN A 205 13.30 -7.70 23.05
C ASN A 205 12.57 -6.46 23.53
N THR A 206 13.23 -5.30 23.49
CA THR A 206 12.63 -4.02 23.81
C THR A 206 11.50 -3.68 22.83
N LEU A 207 11.71 -3.81 21.52
CA LEU A 207 10.67 -3.57 20.52
C LEU A 207 9.47 -4.52 20.69
N ILE A 208 9.73 -5.82 20.85
CA ILE A 208 8.69 -6.84 21.05
C ILE A 208 7.88 -6.55 22.32
N SER A 209 8.49 -6.02 23.38
CA SER A 209 7.76 -5.66 24.59
C SER A 209 6.77 -4.49 24.43
N LEU A 210 6.87 -3.70 23.35
CA LEU A 210 5.93 -2.63 23.00
C LEU A 210 4.65 -3.14 22.30
N VAL A 211 4.63 -4.41 21.90
CA VAL A 211 3.44 -5.07 21.35
C VAL A 211 2.45 -5.32 22.47
N ARG A 212 1.18 -4.96 22.27
CA ARG A 212 0.10 -5.24 23.22
C ARG A 212 -0.48 -6.64 22.94
N ALA A 213 0.28 -7.68 23.27
CA ALA A 213 -0.06 -9.08 22.98
C ALA A 213 -1.44 -9.52 23.54
N GLU A 214 -1.89 -8.86 24.61
CA GLU A 214 -3.24 -8.94 25.18
C GLU A 214 -4.35 -8.68 24.15
N ASN A 215 -4.11 -7.82 23.16
CA ASN A 215 -5.10 -7.45 22.12
C ASN A 215 -5.10 -8.40 20.91
N LEU A 216 -4.22 -9.42 20.88
CA LEU A 216 -4.23 -10.43 19.83
C LEU A 216 -5.43 -11.36 20.00
N ASN A 217 -6.27 -11.49 18.97
CA ASN A 217 -7.35 -12.48 18.98
C ASN A 217 -6.80 -13.92 18.88
N GLU A 218 -7.65 -14.92 19.09
CA GLU A 218 -7.23 -16.34 19.08
C GLU A 218 -6.61 -16.77 17.76
N LYS A 219 -7.20 -16.35 16.63
CA LYS A 219 -6.69 -16.66 15.29
C LYS A 219 -5.30 -16.06 15.07
N GLU A 220 -5.14 -14.77 15.38
CA GLU A 220 -3.85 -14.08 15.28
C GLU A 220 -2.79 -14.72 16.20
N SER A 221 -3.19 -15.10 17.42
CA SER A 221 -2.32 -15.77 18.38
C SER A 221 -1.83 -17.12 17.83
N ALA A 222 -2.73 -17.92 17.26
CA ALA A 222 -2.39 -19.20 16.65
C ALA A 222 -1.44 -19.03 15.45
N GLU A 223 -1.68 -18.04 14.60
CA GLU A 223 -0.83 -17.73 13.45
C GLU A 223 0.57 -17.26 13.87
N ILE A 224 0.68 -16.44 14.93
CA ILE A 224 1.96 -16.02 15.50
C ILE A 224 2.71 -17.21 16.10
N LEU A 225 2.03 -18.05 16.89
CA LEU A 225 2.62 -19.25 17.48
C LEU A 225 3.17 -20.21 16.40
N GLN A 226 2.41 -20.39 15.32
CA GLN A 226 2.83 -21.25 14.22
C GLN A 226 4.03 -20.67 13.46
N SER A 227 4.00 -19.37 13.16
CA SER A 227 5.05 -18.71 12.37
C SER A 227 6.36 -18.52 13.15
N LEU A 228 6.28 -18.27 14.46
CA LEU A 228 7.45 -18.00 15.31
C LEU A 228 7.85 -19.20 16.18
N ARG A 229 7.41 -20.42 15.84
CA ARG A 229 7.68 -21.64 16.65
C ARG A 229 9.16 -21.87 16.98
N SER A 230 10.07 -21.48 16.08
CA SER A 230 11.52 -21.58 16.29
C SER A 230 12.12 -20.44 17.12
N ARG A 231 11.35 -19.37 17.39
CA ARG A 231 11.79 -18.13 18.08
C ARG A 231 11.21 -18.07 19.48
N LYS A 232 11.67 -18.97 20.35
CA LYS A 232 11.14 -19.15 21.70
C LYS A 232 11.18 -17.86 22.53
N GLU A 233 12.24 -17.07 22.44
CA GLU A 233 12.39 -15.83 23.22
C GLU A 233 11.30 -14.80 22.92
N ILE A 234 11.04 -14.54 21.63
CA ILE A 234 9.95 -13.64 21.20
C ILE A 234 8.60 -14.14 21.72
N LEU A 235 8.32 -15.43 21.54
CA LEU A 235 7.08 -16.03 22.03
C LEU A 235 6.95 -15.92 23.56
N THR A 236 8.03 -16.13 24.30
CA THR A 236 8.02 -15.99 25.77
C THR A 236 7.65 -14.57 26.18
N ILE A 237 8.20 -13.54 25.54
CA ILE A 237 7.85 -12.13 25.85
C ILE A 237 6.38 -11.86 25.57
N LEU A 238 5.88 -12.26 24.38
CA LEU A 238 4.48 -12.05 23.99
C LEU A 238 3.52 -12.79 24.92
N MET A 239 3.80 -14.05 25.26
CA MET A 239 2.96 -14.86 26.15
C MET A 239 2.97 -14.34 27.57
N LYS A 240 4.13 -13.94 28.10
CA LYS A 240 4.23 -13.32 29.43
C LYS A 240 3.33 -12.10 29.50
N ARG A 241 3.43 -11.19 28.52
CA ARG A 241 2.62 -9.98 28.49
C ARG A 241 1.12 -10.27 28.41
N LYS A 242 0.71 -11.24 27.58
CA LYS A 242 -0.70 -11.67 27.47
C LYS A 242 -1.23 -12.25 28.79
N LEU A 243 -0.40 -12.92 29.59
CA LEU A 243 -0.77 -13.51 30.87
C LEU A 243 -0.75 -12.52 32.04
N THR A 244 0.10 -11.50 31.98
CA THR A 244 0.27 -10.53 33.09
C THR A 244 -0.51 -9.23 32.91
N TYR A 245 -1.32 -9.10 31.86
CA TYR A 245 -2.04 -7.86 31.61
C TYR A 245 -3.21 -7.70 32.59
N GLU A 246 -3.10 -6.71 33.47
CA GLU A 246 -4.17 -6.22 34.33
C GLU A 246 -4.65 -4.87 33.79
N VAL A 247 -5.96 -4.75 33.59
CA VAL A 247 -6.65 -3.60 32.94
C VAL A 247 -6.33 -2.25 33.61
N GLU A 248 -5.87 -2.26 34.86
CA GLU A 248 -5.63 -1.06 35.69
C GLU A 248 -4.27 -0.36 35.44
N ASN A 249 -3.33 -0.99 34.71
CA ASN A 249 -1.94 -0.49 34.58
C ASN A 249 -1.67 0.53 33.44
N ASP A 250 -2.68 0.93 32.66
CA ASP A 250 -2.52 1.86 31.52
C ASP A 250 -2.81 3.34 31.86
N ILE A 251 -3.06 3.67 33.14
CA ILE A 251 -3.49 5.01 33.59
C ILE A 251 -2.30 5.94 33.97
N ASP A 252 -1.08 5.44 34.05
CA ASP A 252 0.09 6.24 34.47
C ASP A 252 0.73 7.05 33.33
N GLU A 253 1.43 8.15 33.66
CA GLU A 253 2.17 9.01 32.71
C GLU A 253 3.29 8.28 31.92
N ASN A 254 3.62 7.04 32.30
CA ASN A 254 4.57 6.16 31.61
C ASN A 254 3.89 5.06 30.75
N SER A 255 2.57 5.12 30.58
CA SER A 255 1.82 4.12 29.82
C SER A 255 2.14 4.18 28.33
N LEU A 256 2.01 3.04 27.66
CA LEU A 256 2.19 2.98 26.21
C LEU A 256 1.12 3.84 25.53
N PRO A 257 1.42 4.46 24.38
CA PRO A 257 0.43 5.27 23.69
C PRO A 257 -0.78 4.46 23.25
N LYS A 258 -1.95 5.12 23.24
CA LYS A 258 -3.23 4.52 22.82
C LYS A 258 -3.12 3.96 21.40
N ARG A 259 -3.66 2.76 21.19
CA ARG A 259 -3.78 2.13 19.87
C ARG A 259 -5.13 2.47 19.26
N ASN A 260 -5.13 3.01 18.04
CA ASN A 260 -6.32 3.11 17.21
C ASN A 260 -6.21 2.08 16.09
N TYR A 261 -7.04 1.04 16.16
CA TYR A 261 -7.07 0.00 15.12
C TYR A 261 -7.88 0.47 13.93
N ILE A 262 -7.29 0.35 12.75
CA ILE A 262 -7.96 0.63 11.49
C ILE A 262 -8.80 -0.58 11.15
N ILE A 263 -10.11 -0.44 11.24
CA ILE A 263 -11.06 -1.49 10.90
C ILE A 263 -11.29 -1.45 9.38
N PRO A 264 -10.89 -2.47 8.62
CA PRO A 264 -11.21 -2.54 7.20
C PRO A 264 -12.73 -2.66 7.07
N THR A 265 -13.40 -1.61 6.60
CA THR A 265 -14.84 -1.66 6.32
C THR A 265 -15.13 -2.59 5.15
N SER A 266 -16.18 -3.38 5.27
CA SER A 266 -16.53 -4.51 4.40
C SER A 266 -16.68 -4.15 2.91
N THR A 267 -16.03 -4.94 2.05
CA THR A 267 -16.35 -5.45 0.68
C THR A 267 -17.23 -4.68 -0.33
N LYS A 268 -17.79 -3.49 -0.08
CA LYS A 268 -18.67 -2.80 -1.04
C LYS A 268 -18.50 -1.27 -1.02
N CYS A 269 -17.36 -0.83 -1.55
CA CYS A 269 -17.10 0.39 -2.33
C CYS A 269 -15.58 0.55 -2.35
N GLU A 270 -14.94 0.09 -3.43
CA GLU A 270 -13.49 0.02 -3.60
C GLU A 270 -12.87 1.42 -3.84
N GLU A 271 -13.01 2.34 -2.89
CA GLU A 271 -11.83 3.14 -2.54
C GLU A 271 -11.10 2.32 -1.49
N SER A 272 -9.88 1.87 -1.80
CA SER A 272 -9.12 1.11 -0.81
C SER A 272 -8.99 1.98 0.45
N LEU A 273 -9.21 1.39 1.63
CA LEU A 273 -8.99 2.04 2.93
C LEU A 273 -7.64 2.79 2.94
N ASN A 274 -6.64 2.21 2.28
CA ASN A 274 -5.32 2.78 2.07
C ASN A 274 -5.34 4.08 1.25
N GLU A 275 -6.12 4.17 0.16
CA GLU A 275 -6.26 5.41 -0.61
C GLU A 275 -6.84 6.55 0.25
N THR A 276 -7.87 6.26 1.04
CA THR A 276 -8.45 7.27 1.96
C THR A 276 -7.42 7.70 3.01
N GLN A 277 -6.71 6.75 3.62
CA GLN A 277 -5.68 7.05 4.61
C GLN A 277 -4.49 7.81 4.01
N MET A 278 -4.10 7.53 2.76
CA MET A 278 -3.04 8.25 2.06
C MET A 278 -3.44 9.69 1.73
N LYS A 279 -4.69 9.94 1.33
CA LYS A 279 -5.21 11.31 1.14
C LYS A 279 -5.17 12.10 2.45
N LEU A 280 -5.68 11.52 3.53
CA LEU A 280 -5.63 12.14 4.87
C LEU A 280 -4.20 12.40 5.36
N PHE A 281 -3.27 11.48 5.07
CA PHE A 281 -1.85 11.67 5.37
C PHE A 281 -1.26 12.88 4.63
N LEU A 282 -1.55 13.02 3.34
CA LEU A 282 -1.09 14.17 2.54
C LEU A 282 -1.66 15.49 3.07
N GLU A 283 -2.96 15.52 3.37
CA GLU A 283 -3.61 16.70 3.96
C GLU A 283 -2.93 17.14 5.27
N ASP A 284 -2.68 16.20 6.19
CA ASP A 284 -2.02 16.49 7.45
C ASP A 284 -0.55 16.89 7.27
N PHE A 285 0.16 16.30 6.31
CA PHE A 285 1.51 16.72 5.96
C PHE A 285 1.55 18.17 5.48
N TYR A 286 0.61 18.57 4.63
CA TYR A 286 0.55 19.95 4.12
C TYR A 286 0.23 20.98 5.20
N LYS A 287 -0.62 20.62 6.17
CA LYS A 287 -0.87 21.43 7.38
C LYS A 287 0.41 21.66 8.18
N ILE A 288 1.19 20.59 8.42
CA ILE A 288 2.45 20.67 9.16
C ILE A 288 3.49 21.51 8.40
N SER A 289 3.48 21.43 7.07
CA SER A 289 4.48 22.09 6.21
C SER A 289 4.15 23.56 5.89
N GLY A 290 3.04 24.10 6.38
CA GLY A 290 2.63 25.48 6.11
C GLY A 290 2.22 25.73 4.65
N LYS A 291 1.89 24.69 3.89
CA LYS A 291 1.42 24.76 2.50
C LYS A 291 -0.11 24.61 2.42
N GLU A 292 -0.85 25.40 3.19
CA GLU A 292 -2.29 25.51 2.98
C GLU A 292 -2.55 26.63 1.95
N ASN A 293 -3.05 26.24 0.76
CA ASN A 293 -3.54 27.11 -0.32
C ASN A 293 -2.51 27.98 -1.06
N SER A 294 -1.61 27.35 -1.84
CA SER A 294 -0.93 28.01 -2.97
C SER A 294 -1.33 27.34 -4.28
#